data_AF-A0A0G0IAK4-F1
#
_entry.id   AF-A0A0G0IAK4-F1
#
_cell.length_a   1.000
_cell.length_b   1.000
_cell.length_c   1.000
_cell.angle_alpha   90.00
_cell.angle_beta   90.00
_cell.angle_gamma   90.00
#
_symmetry.space_group_name_H-M   'P 1'
#
loop_
_entity.id
_entity.type
_entity.pdbx_description
1 polymer ?
#
loop_
_entity_poly.entity_id
_entity_poly.type
_entity_poly.pdbx_seq_one_letter_code
_entity_poly.pdbx_strand_id
1 'polypeptide(L)'
;MYSRRLITEERRNRRKAFFFVVLTLFTIFLIFFYGLPLVAKFASFIYDLRQTSEPVETSDTTPPPPPRLTPLPSATNKERLDIQGTTEPGASVTIYFNSKSEDVLANSEGSFSLNIPLNNGVNIISASSKDSSGNESQKTDTLEITYDKEPPEIEIIKPADGAEFFGNLQRQIIIEGKVEEGTQVQINSRMVVVEQDKTFSFASSLSEGTNTFTIKAEDSAGNVTEKTLSVSFTP
;
A
#
# COMPACT_ATOMS: atom_id res chain seq x y z
N MET A 1 -9.37 114.17 20.98
CA MET A 1 -8.28 113.76 20.08
C MET A 1 -8.42 112.27 19.74
N TYR A 2 -9.17 111.93 18.71
CA TYR A 2 -9.35 110.55 18.23
C TYR A 2 -9.54 110.62 16.72
N SER A 3 -8.55 110.31 15.87
CA SER A 3 -8.84 110.40 14.42
C SER A 3 -7.93 109.64 13.45
N ARG A 4 -6.66 109.33 13.73
CA ARG A 4 -5.80 108.71 12.70
C ARG A 4 -5.22 107.32 13.00
N ARG A 5 -5.01 106.95 14.27
CA ARG A 5 -4.53 105.59 14.65
C ARG A 5 -5.63 104.52 14.61
N LEU A 6 -6.86 104.87 14.98
CA LEU A 6 -8.01 103.95 14.95
C LEU A 6 -8.33 103.45 13.53
N ILE A 7 -8.25 104.32 12.51
CA ILE A 7 -8.57 103.95 11.12
C ILE A 7 -7.55 102.96 10.54
N THR A 8 -6.27 103.08 10.92
CA THR A 8 -5.21 102.14 10.49
C THR A 8 -5.31 100.81 11.24
N GLU A 9 -5.63 100.83 12.53
CA GLU A 9 -5.88 99.61 13.30
C GLU A 9 -7.13 98.87 12.83
N GLU A 10 -8.22 99.58 12.52
CA GLU A 10 -9.47 99.00 12.01
C GLU A 10 -9.26 98.35 10.64
N ARG A 11 -8.51 98.98 9.72
CA ARG A 11 -8.14 98.36 8.44
C ARG A 11 -7.26 97.12 8.62
N ARG A 12 -6.32 97.13 9.57
CA ARG A 12 -5.45 95.99 9.86
C ARG A 12 -6.23 94.85 10.50
N ASN A 13 -7.14 95.15 11.41
CA ASN A 13 -8.01 94.18 12.08
C ASN A 13 -9.04 93.61 11.11
N ARG A 14 -9.60 94.40 10.20
CA ARG A 14 -10.50 93.91 9.15
C ARG A 14 -9.79 93.00 8.14
N ARG A 15 -8.54 93.31 7.78
CA ARG A 15 -7.71 92.42 6.94
C ARG A 15 -7.37 91.11 7.66
N LYS A 16 -7.03 91.17 8.95
CA LYS A 16 -6.80 89.98 9.78
C LYS A 16 -8.08 89.15 9.95
N ALA A 17 -9.22 89.79 10.21
CA ALA A 17 -10.51 89.13 10.34
C ALA A 17 -10.92 88.45 9.02
N PHE A 18 -10.76 89.14 7.89
CA PHE A 18 -10.98 88.55 6.58
C PHE A 18 -10.05 87.35 6.33
N PHE A 19 -8.77 87.47 6.66
CA PHE A 19 -7.82 86.36 6.56
C PHE A 19 -8.24 85.15 7.41
N PHE A 20 -8.66 85.36 8.65
CA PHE A 20 -9.15 84.27 9.51
C PHE A 20 -10.43 83.63 8.98
N VAL A 21 -11.36 84.40 8.43
CA VAL A 21 -12.57 83.86 7.79
C VAL A 21 -12.24 83.04 6.55
N VAL A 22 -11.30 83.50 5.73
CA VAL A 22 -10.83 82.73 4.55
C VAL A 22 -10.09 81.47 5.01
N LEU A 23 -9.27 81.55 6.05
CA LEU A 23 -8.56 80.41 6.61
C LEU A 23 -9.52 79.38 7.18
N THR A 24 -10.56 79.78 7.93
CA THR A 24 -11.56 78.84 8.47
C THR A 24 -12.34 78.17 7.35
N LEU A 25 -12.78 78.92 6.34
CA LEU A 25 -13.46 78.35 5.18
C LEU A 25 -12.55 77.38 4.41
N PHE A 26 -11.27 77.70 4.25
CA PHE A 26 -10.28 76.81 3.63
C PHE A 26 -10.05 75.54 4.45
N THR A 27 -9.99 75.64 5.79
CA THR A 27 -9.88 74.45 6.66
C THR A 27 -11.12 73.58 6.61
N ILE A 28 -12.33 74.17 6.58
CA ILE A 28 -13.58 73.42 6.43
C ILE A 28 -13.61 72.72 5.07
N PHE A 29 -13.17 73.42 4.01
CA PHE A 29 -13.03 72.83 2.68
C PHE A 29 -12.06 71.63 2.70
N LEU A 30 -10.88 71.75 3.33
CA LEU A 30 -9.94 70.64 3.45
C LEU A 30 -10.51 69.47 4.24
N ILE A 31 -11.20 69.72 5.36
CA ILE A 31 -11.84 68.67 6.16
C ILE A 31 -12.93 67.95 5.36
N PHE A 32 -13.74 68.70 4.62
CA PHE A 32 -14.84 68.12 3.84
C PHE A 32 -14.32 67.32 2.63
N PHE A 33 -13.40 67.89 1.85
CA PHE A 33 -12.92 67.26 0.62
C PHE A 33 -11.85 66.19 0.85
N TYR A 34 -11.06 66.29 1.91
CA TYR A 34 -9.97 65.35 2.18
C TYR A 34 -10.12 64.61 3.50
N GLY A 35 -10.62 65.26 4.55
CA GLY A 35 -10.81 64.63 5.87
C GLY A 35 -11.85 63.50 5.83
N LEU A 36 -13.07 63.79 5.36
CA LEU A 36 -14.15 62.79 5.31
C LEU A 36 -13.81 61.56 4.44
N PRO A 37 -13.27 61.71 3.21
CA PRO A 37 -12.85 60.54 2.43
C PRO A 37 -11.72 59.74 3.08
N LEU A 38 -10.82 60.39 3.82
CA LEU A 38 -9.71 59.72 4.49
C LEU A 38 -10.21 58.90 5.69
N VAL A 39 -11.16 59.44 6.47
CA VAL A 39 -11.85 58.69 7.53
C VAL A 39 -12.63 57.52 6.95
N ALA A 40 -13.34 57.70 5.84
CA ALA A 40 -14.08 56.62 5.18
C ALA A 40 -13.15 55.50 4.67
N LYS A 41 -12.02 55.85 4.04
CA LYS A 41 -11.00 54.89 3.61
C LYS A 41 -10.37 54.16 4.79
N PHE A 42 -10.07 54.87 5.87
CA PHE A 42 -9.53 54.26 7.09
C PHE A 42 -10.56 53.33 7.76
N ALA A 43 -11.84 53.73 7.80
CA ALA A 43 -12.92 52.88 8.30
C ALA A 43 -13.09 51.61 7.45
N SER A 44 -13.00 51.71 6.13
CA SER A 44 -13.00 50.55 5.23
C SER A 44 -11.81 49.64 5.50
N PHE A 45 -10.61 50.19 5.62
CA PHE A 45 -9.41 49.42 5.93
C PHE A 45 -9.49 48.68 7.28
N ILE A 46 -10.03 49.32 8.32
CA ILE A 46 -10.26 48.68 9.63
C ILE A 46 -11.39 47.64 9.54
N TYR A 47 -12.41 47.87 8.72
CA TYR A 47 -13.47 46.90 8.46
C TYR A 47 -12.92 45.65 7.77
N ASP A 48 -12.06 45.82 6.77
CA ASP A 48 -11.37 44.73 6.05
C ASP A 48 -10.43 43.95 6.99
N LEU A 49 -9.69 44.64 7.87
CA LEU A 49 -8.86 43.99 8.91
C LEU A 49 -9.67 43.21 9.95
N ARG A 50 -10.92 43.60 10.21
CA ARG A 50 -11.80 42.86 11.14
C ARG A 50 -12.42 41.63 10.47
N GLN A 51 -12.43 41.59 9.14
CA GLN A 51 -12.91 40.43 8.36
C GLN A 51 -11.85 39.34 8.16
N THR A 52 -10.60 39.51 8.57
CA THR A 52 -9.60 38.42 8.57
C THR A 52 -9.81 37.48 9.77
N SER A 53 -11.04 37.02 9.97
CA SER A 53 -11.39 35.95 10.91
C SER A 53 -11.74 34.65 10.20
N GLU A 54 -11.44 34.51 8.91
CA GLU A 54 -11.44 33.19 8.30
C GLU A 54 -10.35 32.36 8.99
N PRO A 55 -10.71 31.26 9.69
CA PRO A 55 -9.71 30.38 10.23
C PRO A 55 -8.85 29.89 9.06
N VAL A 56 -7.53 29.92 9.21
CA VAL A 56 -6.64 29.22 8.28
C VAL A 56 -7.11 27.76 8.24
N GLU A 57 -7.61 27.29 7.10
CA GLU A 57 -7.88 25.87 6.91
C GLU A 57 -6.55 25.15 7.09
N THR A 58 -6.43 24.43 8.21
CA THR A 58 -5.27 23.58 8.53
C THR A 58 -5.46 22.20 7.90
N SER A 59 -6.06 22.13 6.72
CA SER A 59 -6.20 20.87 5.99
C SER A 59 -4.81 20.40 5.62
N ASP A 60 -4.43 19.26 6.18
CA ASP A 60 -3.22 18.58 5.75
C ASP A 60 -3.37 18.26 4.27
N THR A 61 -2.36 18.63 3.48
CA THR A 61 -2.31 18.40 2.03
C THR A 61 -1.21 17.42 1.66
N THR A 62 -0.50 16.87 2.65
CA THR A 62 0.63 15.97 2.44
C THR A 62 0.12 14.54 2.32
N PRO A 63 0.32 13.87 1.18
CA PRO A 63 0.00 12.45 1.08
C PRO A 63 0.82 11.60 2.06
N PRO A 64 0.23 10.53 2.64
CA PRO A 64 1.00 9.55 3.37
C PRO A 64 1.96 8.79 2.44
N PRO A 65 2.99 8.10 2.98
CA PRO A 65 3.77 7.15 2.20
C PRO A 65 2.90 5.97 1.75
N PRO A 66 3.26 5.26 0.66
CA PRO A 66 2.59 4.02 0.26
C PRO A 66 2.58 3.00 1.40
N PRO A 67 1.51 2.19 1.54
CA PRO A 67 1.47 1.13 2.53
C PRO A 67 2.58 0.10 2.26
N ARG A 68 3.08 -0.55 3.31
CA ARG A 68 4.09 -1.62 3.22
C ARG A 68 3.39 -2.96 3.35
N LEU A 69 3.28 -3.69 2.26
CA LEU A 69 2.74 -5.05 2.25
C LEU A 69 3.76 -6.05 2.78
N THR A 70 3.28 -7.04 3.53
CA THR A 70 4.07 -8.21 3.91
C THR A 70 4.40 -9.02 2.66
N PRO A 71 5.62 -9.55 2.50
CA PRO A 71 5.98 -10.40 1.37
C PRO A 71 5.03 -11.60 1.23
N LEU A 72 4.61 -11.86 0.00
CA LEU A 72 3.76 -13.00 -0.34
C LEU A 72 4.62 -14.16 -0.86
N PRO A 73 4.18 -15.42 -0.70
CA PRO A 73 4.80 -16.53 -1.40
C PRO A 73 4.56 -16.40 -2.92
N SER A 74 5.39 -17.07 -3.73
CA SER A 74 5.24 -17.07 -5.18
C SER A 74 3.99 -17.82 -5.67
N ALA A 75 3.54 -18.82 -4.90
CA ALA A 75 2.34 -19.59 -5.19
C ALA A 75 1.63 -20.06 -3.91
N THR A 76 0.37 -20.45 -4.03
CA THR A 76 -0.47 -20.97 -2.94
C THR A 76 -1.57 -21.87 -3.51
N ASN A 77 -1.98 -22.86 -2.73
CA ASN A 77 -3.17 -23.67 -3.01
C ASN A 77 -4.43 -23.23 -2.26
N LYS A 78 -4.35 -22.11 -1.55
CA LYS A 78 -5.50 -21.51 -0.87
C LYS A 78 -6.20 -20.53 -1.80
N GLU A 79 -7.49 -20.72 -2.00
CA GLU A 79 -8.36 -19.83 -2.79
C GLU A 79 -8.46 -18.41 -2.20
N ARG A 80 -8.13 -18.24 -0.91
CA ARG A 80 -8.18 -16.95 -0.22
C ARG A 80 -6.86 -16.67 0.48
N LEU A 81 -6.44 -15.41 0.45
CA LEU A 81 -5.17 -14.96 1.00
C LEU A 81 -5.35 -13.73 1.88
N ASP A 82 -4.71 -13.74 3.05
CA ASP A 82 -4.63 -12.58 3.93
C ASP A 82 -3.54 -11.63 3.46
N ILE A 83 -3.94 -10.48 2.93
CA ILE A 83 -3.05 -9.38 2.58
C ILE A 83 -2.84 -8.53 3.81
N GLN A 84 -1.63 -8.59 4.35
CA GLN A 84 -1.23 -7.89 5.55
C GLN A 84 -0.22 -6.81 5.21
N GLY A 85 -0.19 -5.77 6.03
CA GLY A 85 0.79 -4.72 5.88
C GLY A 85 0.66 -3.64 6.94
N THR A 86 1.46 -2.59 6.76
CA THR A 86 1.45 -1.41 7.62
C THR A 86 1.32 -0.12 6.81
N THR A 87 0.69 0.88 7.40
CA THR A 87 0.55 2.24 6.86
C THR A 87 0.49 3.23 8.03
N GLU A 88 0.18 4.49 7.78
CA GLU A 88 -0.15 5.45 8.83
C GLU A 88 -1.35 4.97 9.69
N PRO A 89 -1.27 5.08 11.04
CA PRO A 89 -2.37 4.72 11.93
C PRO A 89 -3.70 5.38 11.56
N GLY A 90 -4.77 4.59 11.49
CA GLY A 90 -6.11 5.08 11.16
C GLY A 90 -6.33 5.46 9.69
N ALA A 91 -5.32 5.31 8.81
CA ALA A 91 -5.51 5.49 7.37
C ALA A 91 -6.37 4.37 6.77
N SER A 92 -7.15 4.70 5.73
CA SER A 92 -7.89 3.73 4.93
C SER A 92 -6.96 3.18 3.85
N VAL A 93 -6.81 1.86 3.74
CA VAL A 93 -6.00 1.20 2.72
C VAL A 93 -6.89 0.59 1.67
N THR A 94 -6.70 0.96 0.42
CA THR A 94 -7.36 0.32 -0.72
C THR A 94 -6.43 -0.74 -1.28
N ILE A 95 -6.85 -2.01 -1.23
CA ILE A 95 -6.11 -3.14 -1.80
C ILE A 95 -6.72 -3.46 -3.15
N TYR A 96 -5.90 -3.40 -4.20
CA TYR A 96 -6.25 -3.75 -5.56
C TYR A 96 -5.80 -5.18 -5.86
N PHE A 97 -6.72 -6.01 -6.33
CA PHE A 97 -6.45 -7.39 -6.72
C PHE A 97 -7.32 -7.76 -7.92
N ASN A 98 -6.72 -8.29 -8.99
CA ASN A 98 -7.45 -8.82 -10.16
C ASN A 98 -8.62 -7.95 -10.65
N SER A 99 -8.39 -6.71 -11.07
CA SER A 99 -9.48 -5.79 -11.50
C SER A 99 -10.55 -5.44 -10.44
N LYS A 100 -10.40 -5.89 -9.19
CA LYS A 100 -11.22 -5.52 -8.04
C LYS A 100 -10.39 -4.69 -7.06
N SER A 101 -11.08 -4.00 -6.17
CA SER A 101 -10.47 -3.35 -5.02
C SER A 101 -11.39 -3.39 -3.83
N GLU A 102 -10.81 -3.42 -2.64
CA GLU A 102 -11.53 -3.39 -1.37
C GLU A 102 -10.74 -2.60 -0.34
N ASP A 103 -11.46 -1.88 0.51
CA ASP A 103 -10.88 -0.99 1.51
C ASP A 103 -10.80 -1.69 2.87
N VAL A 104 -9.72 -1.44 3.61
CA VAL A 104 -9.52 -1.88 4.99
C VAL A 104 -8.95 -0.75 5.82
N LEU A 105 -9.43 -0.59 7.05
CA LEU A 105 -8.94 0.43 7.97
C LEU A 105 -7.71 -0.08 8.72
N ALA A 106 -6.63 0.72 8.76
CA ALA A 106 -5.48 0.44 9.59
C ALA A 106 -5.79 0.71 11.07
N ASN A 107 -5.31 -0.15 11.97
CA ASN A 107 -5.51 0.01 13.41
C ASN A 107 -4.67 1.16 13.99
N SER A 108 -4.72 1.35 15.32
CA SER A 108 -3.95 2.40 16.03
C SER A 108 -2.44 2.25 15.93
N GLU A 109 -1.94 1.09 15.51
CA GLU A 109 -0.53 0.81 15.26
C GLU A 109 -0.19 0.87 13.76
N GLY A 110 -1.16 1.21 12.90
CA GLY A 110 -0.98 1.27 11.45
C GLY A 110 -1.04 -0.09 10.75
N SER A 111 -1.33 -1.19 11.47
CA SER A 111 -1.44 -2.53 10.88
C SER A 111 -2.82 -2.75 10.25
N PHE A 112 -2.85 -3.45 9.12
CA PHE A 112 -4.08 -3.87 8.45
C PHE A 112 -3.97 -5.33 7.96
N SER A 113 -5.13 -5.96 7.79
CA SER A 113 -5.26 -7.29 7.20
C SER A 113 -6.58 -7.39 6.45
N LEU A 114 -6.53 -7.83 5.19
CA LEU A 114 -7.71 -8.08 4.38
C LEU A 114 -7.61 -9.45 3.71
N ASN A 115 -8.65 -10.26 3.88
CA ASN A 115 -8.72 -11.58 3.26
C ASN A 115 -9.39 -11.48 1.88
N ILE A 116 -8.63 -11.67 0.80
CA ILE A 116 -9.11 -11.53 -0.59
C ILE A 116 -9.24 -12.90 -1.28
N PRO A 117 -10.20 -13.07 -2.21
CA PRO A 117 -10.24 -14.24 -3.08
C PRO A 117 -9.21 -14.13 -4.21
N LEU A 118 -8.60 -15.26 -4.57
CA LEU A 118 -7.72 -15.42 -5.71
C LEU A 118 -8.45 -16.05 -6.90
N ASN A 119 -8.08 -15.62 -8.10
CA ASN A 119 -8.45 -16.27 -9.35
C ASN A 119 -7.43 -17.36 -9.65
N ASN A 120 -7.85 -18.45 -10.30
CA ASN A 120 -6.93 -19.51 -10.71
C ASN A 120 -5.82 -18.93 -11.62
N GLY A 121 -4.57 -19.31 -11.38
CA GLY A 121 -3.40 -18.78 -12.06
C GLY A 121 -2.84 -17.52 -11.38
N VAL A 122 -2.25 -16.62 -12.18
CA VAL A 122 -1.54 -15.44 -11.67
C VAL A 122 -2.51 -14.39 -11.14
N ASN A 123 -2.25 -13.91 -9.92
CA ASN A 123 -2.97 -12.83 -9.25
C ASN A 123 -2.02 -11.66 -9.02
N ILE A 124 -2.50 -10.46 -9.37
CA ILE A 124 -1.73 -9.22 -9.31
C ILE A 124 -2.29 -8.35 -8.20
N ILE A 125 -1.46 -7.98 -7.23
CA ILE A 125 -1.86 -7.30 -5.99
C ILE A 125 -1.04 -6.01 -5.82
N SER A 126 -1.71 -4.91 -5.48
CA SER A 126 -1.08 -3.65 -5.06
C SER A 126 -1.98 -2.94 -4.05
N ALA A 127 -1.47 -1.92 -3.37
CA ALA A 127 -2.28 -1.13 -2.44
C ALA A 127 -1.98 0.37 -2.53
N SER A 128 -2.92 1.21 -2.12
CA SER A 128 -2.70 2.62 -1.77
C SER A 128 -3.33 2.89 -0.41
N SER A 129 -3.02 4.04 0.18
CA SER A 129 -3.57 4.48 1.47
C SER A 129 -4.06 5.91 1.39
N LYS A 130 -5.09 6.21 2.17
CA LYS A 130 -5.70 7.53 2.29
C LYS A 130 -5.74 7.94 3.75
N ASP A 131 -5.15 9.09 4.08
CA ASP A 131 -5.13 9.61 5.45
C ASP A 131 -6.51 10.14 5.89
N SER A 132 -6.62 10.58 7.14
CA SER A 132 -7.87 11.13 7.70
C SER A 132 -8.28 12.47 7.08
N SER A 133 -7.34 13.21 6.48
CA SER A 133 -7.57 14.48 5.78
C SER A 133 -7.99 14.26 4.32
N GLY A 134 -7.89 13.03 3.83
CA GLY A 134 -8.28 12.60 2.50
C GLY A 134 -7.15 12.61 1.46
N ASN A 135 -5.89 12.80 1.85
CA ASN A 135 -4.77 12.71 0.92
C ASN A 135 -4.44 11.25 0.61
N GLU A 136 -4.20 10.93 -0.66
CA GLU A 136 -3.94 9.57 -1.14
C GLU A 136 -2.47 9.38 -1.50
N SER A 137 -1.88 8.28 -1.05
CA SER A 137 -0.51 7.88 -1.37
C SER A 137 -0.35 7.35 -2.79
N GLN A 138 0.89 7.21 -3.24
CA GLN A 138 1.18 6.42 -4.43
C GLN A 138 0.85 4.94 -4.19
N LYS A 139 0.58 4.20 -5.26
CA LYS A 139 0.44 2.74 -5.17
C LYS A 139 1.76 2.08 -4.80
N THR A 140 1.68 0.95 -4.11
CA THR A 140 2.83 0.06 -3.89
C THR A 140 3.34 -0.52 -5.21
N ASP A 141 4.53 -1.11 -5.13
CA ASP A 141 4.94 -2.09 -6.13
C ASP A 141 3.90 -3.20 -6.25
N THR A 142 3.87 -3.81 -7.42
CA THR A 142 2.97 -4.91 -7.73
C THR A 142 3.57 -6.21 -7.20
N LEU A 143 2.76 -6.95 -6.43
CA LEU A 143 3.06 -8.30 -5.97
C LEU A 143 2.30 -9.30 -6.83
N GLU A 144 2.98 -10.39 -7.22
CA GLU A 144 2.38 -11.48 -7.97
C GLU A 144 2.34 -12.75 -7.12
N ILE A 145 1.21 -13.45 -7.16
CA ILE A 145 1.05 -14.77 -6.57
C ILE A 145 0.25 -15.68 -7.48
N THR A 146 0.72 -16.90 -7.69
CA THR A 146 -0.02 -17.91 -8.46
C THR A 146 -0.92 -18.72 -7.53
N TYR A 147 -2.23 -18.70 -7.77
CA TYR A 147 -3.15 -19.65 -7.14
C TYR A 147 -3.23 -20.90 -8.01
N ASP A 148 -2.78 -22.02 -7.45
CA ASP A 148 -2.83 -23.33 -8.08
C ASP A 148 -3.33 -24.37 -7.08
N LYS A 149 -4.39 -25.08 -7.44
CA LYS A 149 -5.04 -26.10 -6.62
C LYS A 149 -4.83 -27.52 -7.15
N GLU A 150 -4.12 -27.68 -8.26
CA GLU A 150 -3.93 -28.96 -8.92
C GLU A 150 -2.69 -29.65 -8.35
N PRO A 151 -2.81 -30.85 -7.77
CA PRO A 151 -1.64 -31.60 -7.33
C PRO A 151 -0.72 -31.99 -8.49
N PRO A 152 0.60 -32.00 -8.27
CA PRO A 152 1.53 -32.33 -9.34
C PRO A 152 1.39 -33.78 -9.77
N GLU A 153 1.53 -34.05 -11.07
CA GLU A 153 1.55 -35.43 -11.56
C GLU A 153 2.88 -36.12 -11.23
N ILE A 154 2.79 -37.39 -10.84
CA ILE A 154 3.96 -38.26 -10.60
C ILE A 154 3.78 -39.62 -11.28
N GLU A 155 4.81 -40.03 -12.02
CA GLU A 155 4.89 -41.32 -12.69
C GLU A 155 6.08 -42.11 -12.12
N ILE A 156 5.84 -43.36 -11.72
CA ILE A 156 6.92 -44.29 -11.33
C ILE A 156 7.22 -45.14 -12.55
N ILE A 157 8.43 -45.01 -13.10
CA ILE A 157 8.87 -45.72 -14.31
C ILE A 157 9.32 -47.14 -13.96
N LYS A 158 10.14 -47.26 -12.90
CA LYS A 158 10.57 -48.57 -12.39
C LYS A 158 10.99 -48.48 -10.92
N PRO A 159 10.92 -49.59 -10.17
CA PRO A 159 10.25 -50.82 -10.55
C PRO A 159 8.72 -50.65 -10.59
N ALA A 160 8.03 -51.60 -11.24
CA ALA A 160 6.58 -51.66 -11.20
C ALA A 160 6.10 -52.00 -9.79
N ASP A 161 4.91 -51.54 -9.42
CA ASP A 161 4.29 -51.91 -8.16
C ASP A 161 4.04 -53.43 -8.10
N GLY A 162 4.38 -54.04 -6.97
CA GLY A 162 4.37 -55.48 -6.77
C GLY A 162 5.55 -56.23 -7.38
N ALA A 163 6.59 -55.55 -7.87
CA ALA A 163 7.76 -56.23 -8.43
C ALA A 163 8.48 -57.12 -7.39
N GLU A 164 8.95 -58.26 -7.86
CA GLU A 164 9.65 -59.26 -7.03
C GLU A 164 11.13 -59.33 -7.42
N PHE A 165 12.00 -59.36 -6.41
CA PHE A 165 13.44 -59.42 -6.55
C PHE A 165 13.99 -60.67 -5.85
N PHE A 166 14.90 -61.38 -6.52
CA PHE A 166 15.43 -62.66 -6.08
C PHE A 166 16.95 -62.69 -6.07
N GLY A 167 17.53 -63.28 -5.03
CA GLY A 167 18.96 -63.46 -4.88
C GLY A 167 19.68 -62.20 -4.43
N ASN A 168 20.75 -62.37 -3.64
CA ASN A 168 21.52 -61.26 -3.06
C ASN A 168 22.04 -60.20 -4.04
N LEU A 169 22.18 -60.50 -5.35
CA LEU A 169 22.57 -59.51 -6.36
C LEU A 169 21.47 -58.46 -6.65
N GLN A 170 20.21 -58.74 -6.30
CA GLN A 170 19.07 -57.84 -6.50
C GLN A 170 18.61 -57.15 -5.21
N ARG A 171 19.43 -57.20 -4.14
CA ARG A 171 19.13 -56.54 -2.87
C ARG A 171 19.11 -55.01 -2.98
N GLN A 172 19.78 -54.44 -3.98
CA GLN A 172 19.76 -53.00 -4.24
C GLN A 172 18.88 -52.70 -5.45
N ILE A 173 17.98 -51.75 -5.30
CA ILE A 173 17.11 -51.26 -6.38
C ILE A 173 17.30 -49.77 -6.60
N ILE A 174 16.90 -49.33 -7.79
CA ILE A 174 16.77 -47.91 -8.13
C ILE A 174 15.31 -47.67 -8.49
N ILE A 175 14.67 -46.79 -7.73
CA ILE A 175 13.36 -46.25 -8.05
C ILE A 175 13.57 -45.07 -8.98
N GLU A 176 13.08 -45.17 -10.21
CA GLU A 176 13.08 -44.09 -11.19
C GLU A 176 11.65 -43.66 -11.46
N GLY A 177 11.47 -42.36 -11.62
CA GLY A 177 10.19 -41.78 -11.99
C GLY A 177 10.34 -40.42 -12.65
N LYS A 178 9.19 -39.84 -12.98
CA LYS A 178 9.05 -38.49 -13.52
C LYS A 178 8.04 -37.71 -12.71
N VAL A 179 8.25 -36.41 -12.66
CA VAL A 179 7.32 -35.46 -12.04
C VAL A 179 7.08 -34.26 -12.94
N GLU A 180 6.08 -33.48 -12.59
CA GLU A 180 5.87 -32.16 -13.14
C GLU A 180 7.02 -31.19 -12.80
N GLU A 181 7.14 -30.11 -13.59
CA GLU A 181 8.16 -29.07 -13.38
C GLU A 181 7.96 -28.32 -12.06
N GLY A 182 9.05 -27.91 -11.42
CA GLY A 182 8.98 -27.19 -10.15
C GLY A 182 8.51 -28.04 -8.95
N THR A 183 8.34 -29.35 -9.14
CA THR A 183 7.92 -30.29 -8.10
C THR A 183 9.12 -30.82 -7.32
N GLN A 184 9.00 -30.89 -6.01
CA GLN A 184 9.94 -31.53 -5.10
C GLN A 184 9.47 -32.96 -4.79
N VAL A 185 10.41 -33.90 -4.76
CA VAL A 185 10.11 -35.32 -4.48
C VAL A 185 10.74 -35.77 -3.18
N GLN A 186 9.99 -36.53 -2.39
CA GLN A 186 10.47 -37.23 -1.21
C GLN A 186 10.14 -38.72 -1.30
N ILE A 187 11.09 -39.57 -0.92
CA ILE A 187 10.87 -41.03 -0.78
C ILE A 187 11.22 -41.44 0.64
N ASN A 188 10.24 -41.99 1.38
CA ASN A 188 10.36 -42.32 2.80
C ASN A 188 10.93 -41.16 3.64
N SER A 189 10.37 -39.96 3.43
CA SER A 189 10.78 -38.70 4.08
C SER A 189 12.20 -38.21 3.74
N ARG A 190 12.84 -38.75 2.70
CA ARG A 190 14.12 -38.26 2.19
C ARG A 190 13.92 -37.49 0.90
N MET A 191 14.49 -36.28 0.82
CA MET A 191 14.48 -35.48 -0.41
C MET A 191 15.25 -36.21 -1.52
N VAL A 192 14.64 -36.24 -2.71
CA VAL A 192 15.23 -36.79 -3.93
C VAL A 192 15.40 -35.63 -4.91
N VAL A 193 16.57 -35.56 -5.53
CA VAL A 193 16.84 -34.54 -6.55
C VAL A 193 16.04 -34.87 -7.80
N VAL A 194 15.35 -33.87 -8.32
CA VAL A 194 14.69 -33.91 -9.63
C VAL A 194 15.63 -33.25 -10.63
N GLU A 195 15.99 -33.98 -11.67
CA GLU A 195 16.88 -33.52 -12.73
C GLU A 195 16.17 -32.55 -13.69
N GLN A 196 16.93 -31.87 -14.55
CA GLN A 196 16.38 -30.90 -15.51
C GLN A 196 15.39 -31.53 -16.51
N ASP A 197 15.52 -32.82 -16.79
CA ASP A 197 14.60 -33.59 -17.64
C ASP A 197 13.35 -34.08 -16.87
N LYS A 198 13.16 -33.59 -15.64
CA LYS A 198 12.04 -33.88 -14.74
C LYS A 198 12.01 -35.32 -14.25
N THR A 199 13.12 -36.04 -14.37
CA THR A 199 13.28 -37.38 -13.80
C THR A 199 13.84 -37.32 -12.39
N PHE A 200 13.56 -38.35 -11.60
CA PHE A 200 14.20 -38.57 -10.32
C PHE A 200 14.67 -40.01 -10.21
N SER A 201 15.73 -40.22 -9.42
CA SER A 201 16.31 -41.53 -9.17
C SER A 201 16.66 -41.69 -7.70
N PHE A 202 16.27 -42.82 -7.10
CA PHE A 202 16.50 -43.11 -5.69
C PHE A 202 16.96 -44.56 -5.49
N ALA A 203 18.19 -44.71 -5.02
CA ALA A 203 18.73 -46.02 -4.68
C ALA A 203 18.30 -46.45 -3.27
N SER A 204 17.87 -47.70 -3.12
CA SER A 204 17.52 -48.28 -1.83
C SER A 204 17.94 -49.75 -1.71
N SER A 205 18.18 -50.19 -0.48
CA SER A 205 18.46 -51.59 -0.15
C SER A 205 17.21 -52.24 0.41
N LEU A 206 16.84 -53.39 -0.14
CA LEU A 206 15.68 -54.17 0.27
C LEU A 206 15.99 -55.03 1.50
N SER A 207 15.02 -55.11 2.41
CA SER A 207 14.95 -56.10 3.48
C SER A 207 14.23 -57.35 2.97
N GLU A 208 14.49 -58.51 3.58
CA GLU A 208 13.74 -59.73 3.25
C GLU A 208 12.23 -59.52 3.46
N GLY A 209 11.43 -59.99 2.50
CA GLY A 209 9.98 -59.81 2.48
C GLY A 209 9.55 -58.54 1.74
N THR A 210 8.39 -58.00 2.13
CA THR A 210 7.77 -56.82 1.49
C THR A 210 8.44 -55.53 1.97
N ASN A 211 8.85 -54.70 1.02
CA ASN A 211 9.38 -53.36 1.23
C ASN A 211 8.39 -52.35 0.63
N THR A 212 8.03 -51.34 1.42
CA THR A 212 7.10 -50.30 1.00
C THR A 212 7.82 -48.95 0.99
N PHE A 213 7.63 -48.21 -0.10
CA PHE A 213 8.13 -46.86 -0.31
C PHE A 213 6.96 -45.91 -0.45
N THR A 214 6.99 -44.83 0.32
CA THR A 214 6.07 -43.70 0.18
C THR A 214 6.77 -42.61 -0.64
N ILE A 215 6.26 -42.33 -1.83
CA ILE A 215 6.75 -41.30 -2.73
C ILE A 215 5.79 -40.12 -2.67
N LYS A 216 6.26 -38.98 -2.16
CA LYS A 216 5.51 -37.73 -2.05
C LYS A 216 6.08 -36.71 -3.03
N ALA A 217 5.24 -36.19 -3.91
CA ALA A 217 5.53 -35.06 -4.77
C ALA A 217 4.81 -33.82 -4.21
N GLU A 218 5.50 -32.68 -4.14
CA GLU A 218 4.96 -31.41 -3.66
C GLU A 218 5.37 -30.27 -4.59
N ASP A 219 4.40 -29.50 -5.07
CA ASP A 219 4.64 -28.37 -5.99
C ASP A 219 4.98 -27.07 -5.23
N SER A 220 5.18 -25.97 -5.97
CA SER A 220 5.47 -24.66 -5.38
C SER A 220 4.28 -24.00 -4.65
N ALA A 221 3.05 -24.42 -4.95
CA ALA A 221 1.82 -23.96 -4.32
C ALA A 221 1.49 -24.72 -3.02
N GLY A 222 2.20 -25.82 -2.76
CA GLY A 222 2.02 -26.73 -1.63
C GLY A 222 0.97 -27.82 -1.90
N ASN A 223 0.58 -28.07 -3.15
CA ASN A 223 -0.22 -29.25 -3.48
C ASN A 223 0.63 -30.50 -3.43
N VAL A 224 0.03 -31.61 -3.01
CA VAL A 224 0.73 -32.86 -2.74
C VAL A 224 0.08 -34.02 -3.47
N THR A 225 0.90 -34.82 -4.12
CA THR A 225 0.54 -36.16 -4.61
C THR A 225 1.38 -37.20 -3.89
N GLU A 226 0.71 -38.22 -3.34
CA GLU A 226 1.38 -39.32 -2.64
C GLU A 226 1.07 -40.64 -3.35
N LYS A 227 2.13 -41.43 -3.61
CA LYS A 227 2.03 -42.78 -4.16
C LYS A 227 2.80 -43.76 -3.27
N THR A 228 2.28 -44.96 -3.18
CA THR A 228 2.95 -46.07 -2.52
C THR A 228 3.47 -47.04 -3.56
N LEU A 229 4.71 -47.48 -3.39
CA LEU A 229 5.34 -48.55 -4.18
C LEU A 229 5.71 -49.69 -3.25
N SER A 230 5.19 -50.88 -3.50
CA SER A 230 5.52 -52.09 -2.77
C SER A 230 6.30 -53.06 -3.65
N VAL A 231 7.39 -53.60 -3.13
CA VAL A 231 8.20 -54.62 -3.81
C VAL A 231 8.56 -55.73 -2.83
N SER A 232 8.74 -56.95 -3.31
CA SER A 232 9.16 -58.08 -2.47
C SER A 232 10.61 -58.47 -2.78
N PHE A 233 11.34 -58.90 -1.74
CA PHE A 233 12.70 -59.41 -1.89
C PHE A 233 12.86 -60.76 -1.20
N THR A 234 13.38 -61.74 -1.95
CA THR A 234 13.76 -63.06 -1.46
C THR A 234 15.27 -63.27 -1.68
N PRO A 235 16.09 -63.46 -0.63
CA PRO A 235 17.56 -63.46 -0.72
C PRO A 235 18.21 -64.64 -1.47
#